data_AF-A0A9P3P0I6-F1
#
_entry.id   AF-A0A9P3P0I6-F1
#
_cell.length_a   1.000
_cell.length_b   1.000
_cell.length_c   1.000
_cell.angle_alpha   90.00
_cell.angle_beta   90.00
_cell.angle_gamma   90.00
#
_symmetry.space_group_name_H-M   'P 1'
#
loop_
_entity.id
_entity.type
_entity.pdbx_description
1 polymer ?
#
loop_
_entity_poly.entity_id
_entity_poly.type
_entity_poly.pdbx_seq_one_letter_code
_entity_poly.pdbx_strand_id
1 'polypeptide(L)'
;MTTPSDKRVAVAPLLFTLLLFLLPFPYATGPRVAGAVPYVGRCAVFPRNNAWNIRVDGLPVHPRSAAYVRSIGLNDYTHPDFGSGLWDGGPIGIPFNMVTKATRRVFPSFYYGDESERGPYPVPRRGVKVEWGSDHHVLAVDRDTCTLYEIYDFSMDGTGRVSAGSGAIWNLTSNKLRPAGWTSADAAGLPMLPGLARYGEMQAGAIKHALRFTAAATQKKFVWPARHFASDSTDPNLPPMGLRLRLKKSFDISSFPKQTQVILQALKTYGMMLADNGAPWFISGAPHAGWDNDDLHSLHRVLGKNYEVVDMSSVRKY
;
A
#
# COMPACT_ATOMS: atom_id res chain seq x y z
N MET A 1 -31.28 -88.21 -6.64
CA MET A 1 -31.49 -88.25 -5.18
C MET A 1 -30.17 -88.59 -4.51
N THR A 2 -29.94 -87.99 -3.34
CA THR A 2 -28.93 -88.27 -2.31
C THR A 2 -27.43 -87.98 -2.58
N THR A 3 -26.90 -87.11 -1.71
CA THR A 3 -25.51 -86.71 -1.43
C THR A 3 -24.62 -87.88 -0.95
N PRO A 4 -23.27 -87.72 -0.94
CA PRO A 4 -22.56 -87.43 0.32
C PRO A 4 -21.41 -86.40 0.16
N SER A 5 -21.33 -85.39 1.05
CA SER A 5 -20.37 -85.29 2.18
C SER A 5 -18.90 -85.24 1.77
N ASP A 6 -18.35 -84.03 1.66
CA ASP A 6 -16.91 -83.82 1.65
C ASP A 6 -16.46 -82.84 2.75
N LYS A 7 -15.40 -83.25 3.45
CA LYS A 7 -14.90 -82.68 4.70
C LYS A 7 -14.15 -81.37 4.43
N ARG A 8 -14.54 -80.31 5.14
CA ARG A 8 -13.86 -79.01 5.11
C ARG A 8 -12.54 -79.08 5.87
N VAL A 9 -11.42 -78.85 5.18
CA VAL A 9 -10.15 -78.42 5.78
C VAL A 9 -10.20 -76.90 5.93
N ALA A 10 -10.01 -76.41 7.15
CA ALA A 10 -9.96 -74.98 7.43
C ALA A 10 -8.61 -74.40 7.00
N VAL A 11 -8.62 -73.48 6.03
CA VAL A 11 -7.48 -72.59 5.73
C VAL A 11 -7.89 -71.20 6.19
N ALA A 12 -7.17 -70.67 7.18
CA ALA A 12 -7.37 -69.32 7.69
C ALA A 12 -6.93 -68.28 6.63
N PRO A 13 -7.74 -67.24 6.34
CA PRO A 13 -7.28 -66.14 5.49
C PRO A 13 -6.42 -65.20 6.33
N LEU A 14 -5.16 -65.01 5.94
CA LEU A 14 -4.35 -63.90 6.42
C LEU A 14 -4.98 -62.58 5.94
N LEU A 15 -5.59 -61.84 6.87
CA LEU A 15 -6.00 -60.45 6.69
C LEU A 15 -4.74 -59.58 6.56
N PHE A 16 -4.37 -59.24 5.33
CA PHE A 16 -3.38 -58.20 5.06
C PHE A 16 -4.05 -56.83 5.30
N THR A 17 -3.87 -56.28 6.49
CA THR A 17 -4.33 -54.92 6.82
C THR A 17 -3.40 -53.93 6.15
N LEU A 18 -3.81 -53.41 4.99
CA LEU A 18 -3.11 -52.30 4.33
C LEU A 18 -3.35 -51.03 5.17
N LEU A 19 -2.44 -50.73 6.09
CA LEU A 19 -2.37 -49.42 6.74
C LEU A 19 -2.01 -48.38 5.67
N LEU A 20 -3.03 -47.71 5.13
CA LEU A 20 -2.84 -46.42 4.47
C LEU A 20 -2.33 -45.45 5.54
N PHE A 21 -1.02 -45.22 5.57
CA PHE A 21 -0.47 -44.04 6.22
C PHE A 21 -0.98 -42.82 5.42
N LEU A 22 -2.05 -42.21 5.91
CA LEU A 22 -2.37 -40.82 5.62
C LEU A 22 -1.24 -39.98 6.22
N LEU A 23 -0.14 -39.85 5.48
CA LEU A 23 0.85 -38.83 5.75
C LEU A 23 0.10 -37.49 5.69
N PRO A 24 0.13 -36.67 6.76
CA PRO A 24 -0.43 -35.34 6.67
C PRO A 24 0.33 -34.62 5.56
N PHE A 25 -0.38 -34.25 4.49
CA PHE A 25 0.15 -33.29 3.53
C PHE A 25 0.63 -32.09 4.36
N PRO A 26 1.92 -31.73 4.34
CA PRO A 26 2.34 -30.49 4.93
C PRO A 26 1.54 -29.41 4.22
N TYR A 27 0.58 -28.80 4.92
CA TYR A 27 0.03 -27.53 4.50
C TYR A 27 1.25 -26.65 4.21
N ALA A 28 1.47 -26.32 2.93
CA ALA A 28 2.53 -25.43 2.53
C ALA A 28 2.24 -24.11 3.25
N THR A 29 2.89 -23.89 4.39
CA THR A 29 2.93 -22.59 5.01
C THR A 29 3.75 -21.75 4.04
N GLY A 30 3.07 -21.02 3.16
CA GLY A 30 3.72 -20.02 2.32
C GLY A 30 4.65 -19.16 3.17
N PRO A 31 5.75 -18.66 2.61
CA PRO A 31 6.75 -17.92 3.38
C PRO A 31 6.06 -16.86 4.25
N ARG A 32 6.39 -16.82 5.55
CA ARG A 32 5.91 -15.76 6.45
C ARG A 32 6.62 -14.47 6.07
N VAL A 33 6.06 -13.76 5.10
CA VAL A 33 6.58 -12.48 4.64
C VAL A 33 6.09 -11.38 5.59
N ALA A 34 6.60 -11.36 6.82
CA ALA A 34 6.32 -10.30 7.79
C ALA A 34 7.51 -9.34 7.83
N GLY A 35 7.26 -8.04 7.67
CA GLY A 35 8.29 -7.01 7.82
C GLY A 35 8.33 -6.40 9.21
N ALA A 36 9.06 -5.29 9.33
CA ALA A 36 9.04 -4.48 10.53
C ALA A 36 7.77 -3.60 10.58
N VAL A 37 7.42 -3.10 11.76
CA VAL A 37 6.27 -2.19 11.95
C VAL A 37 6.79 -0.75 11.91
N PRO A 38 6.34 0.09 10.95
CA PRO A 38 6.62 1.53 10.95
C PRO A 38 5.79 2.25 12.01
N TYR A 39 6.25 3.42 12.45
CA TYR A 39 5.60 4.21 13.49
C TYR A 39 5.45 5.67 13.08
N VAL A 40 4.34 6.28 13.49
CA VAL A 40 4.14 7.73 13.49
C VAL A 40 3.86 8.17 14.92
N GLY A 41 4.81 8.90 15.51
CA GLY A 41 4.85 9.11 16.95
C GLY A 41 4.91 7.76 17.68
N ARG A 42 3.94 7.51 18.57
CA ARG A 42 3.80 6.23 19.29
C ARG A 42 2.92 5.19 18.59
N CYS A 43 2.30 5.54 17.47
CA CYS A 43 1.33 4.68 16.81
C CYS A 43 2.01 3.80 15.76
N ALA A 44 1.90 2.49 15.93
CA ALA A 44 2.20 1.54 14.87
C ALA A 44 1.32 1.84 13.65
N VAL A 45 1.90 1.89 12.46
CA VAL A 45 1.17 2.06 11.20
C VAL A 45 0.96 0.70 10.58
N PHE A 46 -0.18 0.11 10.94
CA PHE A 46 -0.65 -1.23 10.62
C PHE A 46 0.18 -2.40 11.18
N PRO A 47 -0.45 -3.59 11.33
CA PRO A 47 0.27 -4.81 11.70
C PRO A 47 1.41 -5.17 10.74
N ARG A 48 2.40 -5.94 11.22
CA ARG A 48 3.56 -6.41 10.42
C ARG A 48 3.20 -7.24 9.17
N ASN A 49 2.02 -7.86 9.17
CA ASN A 49 1.50 -8.66 8.07
C ASN A 49 0.50 -7.88 7.20
N ASN A 50 0.38 -6.57 7.42
CA ASN A 50 -0.38 -5.70 6.54
C ASN A 50 0.33 -5.58 5.19
N ALA A 51 -0.44 -5.43 4.10
CA ALA A 51 0.10 -5.28 2.75
C ALA A 51 1.15 -4.16 2.61
N TRP A 52 1.06 -3.09 3.41
CA TRP A 52 2.07 -2.04 3.44
C TRP A 52 3.42 -2.52 4.01
N ASN A 53 3.38 -3.39 5.02
CA ASN A 53 4.52 -3.74 5.86
C ASN A 53 5.16 -5.10 5.49
N ILE A 54 4.56 -5.86 4.57
CA ILE A 54 5.18 -7.09 4.08
C ILE A 54 6.35 -6.78 3.13
N ARG A 55 7.43 -7.54 3.28
CA ARG A 55 8.50 -7.58 2.30
C ARG A 55 8.00 -8.16 0.98
N VAL A 56 8.68 -7.86 -0.12
CA VAL A 56 8.33 -8.40 -1.44
C VAL A 56 9.56 -8.83 -2.23
N ASP A 57 10.75 -8.66 -1.69
CA ASP A 57 12.03 -8.92 -2.37
C ASP A 57 12.33 -10.40 -2.63
N GLY A 58 11.62 -11.31 -1.94
CA GLY A 58 11.70 -12.76 -2.15
C GLY A 58 10.55 -13.34 -2.98
N LEU A 59 9.55 -12.55 -3.37
CA LEU A 59 8.38 -13.04 -4.10
C LEU A 59 8.68 -13.22 -5.60
N PRO A 60 7.95 -14.10 -6.32
CA PRO A 60 8.15 -14.29 -7.75
C PRO A 60 7.76 -13.04 -8.56
N VAL A 61 8.38 -12.88 -9.73
CA VAL A 61 7.99 -11.83 -10.70
C VAL A 61 6.66 -12.22 -11.33
N HIS A 62 5.75 -11.25 -11.43
CA HIS A 62 4.44 -11.45 -12.05
C HIS A 62 4.59 -11.72 -13.56
N PRO A 63 3.89 -12.72 -14.14
CA PRO A 63 4.02 -13.08 -15.56
C PRO A 63 3.77 -11.92 -16.54
N ARG A 64 2.90 -10.97 -16.15
CA ARG A 64 2.59 -9.76 -16.94
C ARG A 64 3.47 -8.54 -16.62
N SER A 65 4.54 -8.70 -15.84
CA SER A 65 5.40 -7.59 -15.39
C SER A 65 5.87 -6.71 -16.55
N ALA A 66 6.35 -7.31 -17.64
CA ALA A 66 6.83 -6.56 -18.81
C ALA A 66 5.73 -5.73 -19.50
N ALA A 67 4.48 -6.21 -19.50
CA ALA A 67 3.36 -5.47 -20.08
C ALA A 67 2.97 -4.28 -19.21
N TYR A 68 2.85 -4.48 -17.89
CA TYR A 68 2.50 -3.42 -16.94
C TYR A 68 3.59 -2.34 -16.83
N VAL A 69 4.85 -2.71 -16.74
CA VAL A 69 5.95 -1.73 -16.68
C VAL A 69 6.03 -0.93 -17.99
N ARG A 70 5.75 -1.57 -19.14
CA ARG A 70 5.69 -0.89 -20.44
C ARG A 70 4.55 0.13 -20.52
N SER A 71 3.37 -0.21 -20.02
CA SER A 71 2.23 0.70 -20.05
C SER A 71 2.36 1.86 -19.07
N ILE A 72 3.05 1.68 -17.94
CA ILE A 72 3.38 2.79 -17.03
C ILE A 72 4.46 3.70 -17.64
N GLY A 73 5.51 3.12 -18.24
CA GLY A 73 6.54 3.86 -18.96
C GLY A 73 7.96 3.32 -18.70
N LEU A 74 8.62 2.74 -19.70
CA LEU A 74 9.95 2.11 -19.50
C LEU A 74 11.09 3.12 -19.30
N ASN A 75 10.99 4.27 -19.95
CA ASN A 75 12.03 5.28 -20.02
C ASN A 75 11.70 6.53 -19.19
N ASP A 76 10.51 6.57 -18.61
CA ASP A 76 10.15 7.57 -17.61
C ASP A 76 10.90 7.28 -16.30
N TYR A 77 11.10 8.34 -15.53
CA TYR A 77 11.95 8.31 -14.35
C TYR A 77 11.12 8.33 -13.06
N THR A 78 11.70 7.78 -11.99
CA THR A 78 11.10 7.85 -10.67
C THR A 78 11.20 9.29 -10.16
N HIS A 79 10.07 9.94 -9.92
CA HIS A 79 10.01 11.31 -9.42
C HIS A 79 9.65 11.34 -7.94
N PRO A 80 10.43 12.01 -7.08
CA PRO A 80 10.04 12.27 -5.69
C PRO A 80 9.06 13.45 -5.63
N ASP A 81 7.79 13.15 -5.41
CA ASP A 81 6.73 14.15 -5.23
C ASP A 81 6.65 14.62 -3.77
N PHE A 82 7.82 15.00 -3.24
CA PHE A 82 8.03 15.50 -1.87
C PHE A 82 9.42 16.10 -1.73
N GLY A 83 9.62 16.97 -0.74
CA GLY A 83 10.93 17.55 -0.49
C GLY A 83 10.96 18.58 0.63
N SER A 84 11.98 19.42 0.61
CA SER A 84 12.13 20.59 1.47
C SER A 84 11.75 21.87 0.74
N GLY A 85 11.38 22.91 1.52
CA GLY A 85 11.01 24.21 0.97
C GLY A 85 9.59 24.27 0.44
N LEU A 86 9.37 25.20 -0.49
CA LEU A 86 8.08 25.45 -1.11
C LEU A 86 8.18 25.30 -2.64
N TRP A 87 7.11 24.80 -3.24
CA TRP A 87 6.86 24.82 -4.68
C TRP A 87 5.54 25.56 -4.92
N ASP A 88 5.55 26.53 -5.83
CA ASP A 88 4.41 27.40 -6.13
C ASP A 88 3.72 28.01 -4.89
N GLY A 89 4.51 28.34 -3.86
CA GLY A 89 4.01 28.96 -2.63
C GLY A 89 3.59 27.99 -1.51
N GLY A 90 3.58 26.67 -1.73
CA GLY A 90 3.23 25.69 -0.69
C GLY A 90 4.23 24.54 -0.54
N PRO A 91 4.11 23.74 0.54
CA PRO A 91 5.06 22.67 0.83
C PRO A 91 5.06 21.57 -0.24
N ILE A 92 6.23 20.96 -0.48
CA ILE A 92 6.41 19.89 -1.47
C ILE A 92 6.05 18.53 -0.87
N GLY A 93 4.93 17.96 -1.30
CA GLY A 93 4.40 16.66 -0.87
C GLY A 93 3.19 16.77 0.05
N ILE A 94 2.75 15.64 0.61
CA ILE A 94 1.51 15.53 1.38
C ILE A 94 1.79 15.67 2.89
N PRO A 95 1.43 16.80 3.52
CA PRO A 95 1.62 16.95 4.95
C PRO A 95 0.59 16.15 5.75
N PHE A 96 0.92 15.86 7.01
CA PHE A 96 -0.01 15.25 7.94
C PHE A 96 -0.03 15.99 9.28
N ASN A 97 -1.17 15.86 9.96
CA ASN A 97 -1.48 16.52 11.22
C ASN A 97 -1.41 15.52 12.37
N MET A 98 -0.66 15.84 13.42
CA MET A 98 -0.76 15.10 14.68
C MET A 98 -1.87 15.72 15.53
N VAL A 99 -2.90 14.93 15.81
CA VAL A 99 -4.10 15.38 16.53
C VAL A 99 -4.31 14.56 17.80
N THR A 100 -5.28 14.98 18.61
CA THR A 100 -5.65 14.32 19.88
C THR A 100 -7.17 14.24 19.99
N LYS A 101 -7.66 13.55 21.02
CA LYS A 101 -9.09 13.57 21.35
C LYS A 101 -9.65 14.97 21.64
N ALA A 102 -8.78 15.94 21.99
CA ALA A 102 -9.16 17.33 22.25
C ALA A 102 -9.25 18.19 20.97
N THR A 103 -8.77 17.68 19.83
CA THR A 103 -8.88 18.39 18.55
C THR A 103 -10.35 18.49 18.15
N ARG A 104 -10.76 19.68 17.68
CA ARG A 104 -12.12 19.91 17.16
C ARG A 104 -12.47 18.85 16.12
N ARG A 105 -13.66 18.27 16.27
CA ARG A 105 -14.21 17.29 15.35
C ARG A 105 -15.33 17.90 14.51
N VAL A 106 -15.33 17.57 13.23
CA VAL A 106 -16.31 18.07 12.23
C VAL A 106 -16.95 16.90 11.49
N PHE A 107 -18.12 17.15 10.91
CA PHE A 107 -18.76 16.26 9.95
C PHE A 107 -18.70 16.93 8.58
N PRO A 108 -17.71 16.60 7.74
CA PRO A 108 -17.65 17.13 6.40
C PRO A 108 -18.89 16.76 5.58
N SER A 109 -19.29 17.64 4.67
CA SER A 109 -20.23 17.31 3.60
C SER A 109 -19.45 16.71 2.44
N PHE A 110 -19.62 15.40 2.21
CA PHE A 110 -18.92 14.67 1.14
C PHE A 110 -19.77 14.59 -0.13
N TYR A 111 -19.17 14.83 -1.29
CA TYR A 111 -19.85 14.54 -2.57
C TYR A 111 -19.69 13.08 -3.02
N TYR A 112 -18.68 12.35 -2.52
CA TYR A 112 -18.61 10.88 -2.54
C TYR A 112 -19.11 10.29 -1.21
N GLY A 113 -20.28 10.74 -0.75
CA GLY A 113 -20.83 10.37 0.56
C GLY A 113 -21.09 8.88 0.76
N ASP A 114 -21.53 8.18 -0.30
CA ASP A 114 -21.86 6.75 -0.25
C ASP A 114 -20.63 5.84 -0.18
N GLU A 115 -19.43 6.40 -0.40
CA GLU A 115 -18.14 5.72 -0.31
C GLU A 115 -17.24 6.32 0.79
N SER A 116 -17.82 7.12 1.70
CA SER A 116 -17.11 7.82 2.76
C SER A 116 -17.62 7.43 4.14
N GLU A 117 -16.73 7.34 5.13
CA GLU A 117 -17.17 7.28 6.52
C GLU A 117 -17.69 8.65 6.94
N ARG A 118 -18.89 8.68 7.52
CA ARG A 118 -19.55 9.91 7.99
C ARG A 118 -18.74 10.71 9.02
N GLY A 119 -17.82 10.06 9.73
CA GLY A 119 -16.99 10.69 10.76
C GLY A 119 -17.57 10.60 12.17
N PRO A 120 -17.19 11.53 13.07
CA PRO A 120 -16.56 12.82 12.78
C PRO A 120 -15.03 12.76 12.58
N TYR A 121 -14.48 13.79 11.92
CA TYR A 121 -13.06 13.96 11.57
C TYR A 121 -12.37 15.02 12.44
N PRO A 122 -11.18 14.75 13.00
CA PRO A 122 -10.42 15.73 13.77
C PRO A 122 -9.72 16.74 12.84
N VAL A 123 -10.22 17.98 12.81
CA VAL A 123 -9.69 19.05 11.96
C VAL A 123 -9.31 20.24 12.84
N PRO A 124 -8.00 20.55 13.00
CA PRO A 124 -7.54 21.73 13.72
C PRO A 124 -8.24 23.00 13.23
N ARG A 125 -8.62 23.89 14.16
CA ARG A 125 -9.27 25.18 13.81
C ARG A 125 -8.33 26.14 13.09
N ARG A 126 -7.03 26.04 13.36
CA ARG A 126 -5.96 26.87 12.81
C ARG A 126 -4.77 25.98 12.49
N GLY A 127 -4.04 26.33 11.45
CA GLY A 127 -2.83 25.59 11.06
C GLY A 127 -3.09 24.13 10.69
N VAL A 128 -4.30 23.80 10.25
CA VAL A 128 -4.52 22.51 9.58
C VAL A 128 -3.58 22.47 8.38
N LYS A 129 -2.73 21.46 8.34
CA LYS A 129 -1.88 21.21 7.18
C LYS A 129 -2.74 20.55 6.12
N VAL A 130 -2.81 21.21 4.98
CA VAL A 130 -3.47 20.77 3.75
C VAL A 130 -2.35 20.62 2.72
N GLU A 131 -2.42 19.56 1.92
CA GLU A 131 -1.57 19.45 0.73
C GLU A 131 -1.75 20.68 -0.17
N TRP A 132 -0.64 21.13 -0.75
CA TRP A 132 -0.66 22.21 -1.73
C TRP A 132 -0.95 21.68 -3.13
N GLY A 133 -1.67 22.44 -3.95
CA GLY A 133 -2.06 22.03 -5.29
C GLY A 133 -3.56 21.77 -5.39
N SER A 134 -3.98 20.84 -6.24
CA SER A 134 -5.41 20.65 -6.57
C SER A 134 -6.19 19.81 -5.55
N ASP A 135 -5.57 18.76 -5.01
CA ASP A 135 -6.33 17.69 -4.34
C ASP A 135 -6.61 18.00 -2.87
N HIS A 136 -5.90 18.97 -2.29
CA HIS A 136 -6.11 19.47 -0.94
C HIS A 136 -6.27 18.36 0.10
N HIS A 137 -5.41 17.34 0.06
CA HIS A 137 -5.46 16.25 1.02
C HIS A 137 -5.24 16.74 2.46
N VAL A 138 -6.06 16.27 3.40
CA VAL A 138 -5.86 16.45 4.84
C VAL A 138 -5.72 15.09 5.50
N LEU A 139 -4.51 14.75 5.93
CA LEU A 139 -4.22 13.55 6.71
C LEU A 139 -4.07 13.93 8.19
N ALA A 140 -4.70 13.16 9.08
CA ALA A 140 -4.63 13.39 10.52
C ALA A 140 -4.47 12.07 11.29
N VAL A 141 -3.44 11.98 12.13
CA VAL A 141 -3.20 10.84 13.02
C VAL A 141 -3.56 11.25 14.45
N ASP A 142 -4.61 10.63 14.99
CA ASP A 142 -5.00 10.78 16.38
C ASP A 142 -4.08 9.93 17.26
N ARG A 143 -3.16 10.58 17.97
CA ARG A 143 -2.14 9.91 18.77
C ARG A 143 -2.70 9.22 20.02
N ASP A 144 -3.94 9.51 20.41
CA ASP A 144 -4.58 8.92 21.59
C ASP A 144 -5.25 7.59 21.25
N THR A 145 -5.75 7.46 20.02
CA THR A 145 -6.47 6.26 19.57
C THR A 145 -5.73 5.46 18.49
N CYS A 146 -4.64 6.00 17.95
CA CYS A 146 -3.96 5.47 16.77
C CYS A 146 -4.92 5.25 15.59
N THR A 147 -5.77 6.25 15.37
CA THR A 147 -6.69 6.31 14.23
C THR A 147 -6.15 7.32 13.21
N LEU A 148 -6.12 6.91 11.95
CA LEU A 148 -5.82 7.75 10.81
C LEU A 148 -7.13 8.21 10.17
N TYR A 149 -7.21 9.50 9.88
CA TYR A 149 -8.30 10.15 9.17
C TYR A 149 -7.71 10.81 7.93
N GLU A 150 -8.29 10.58 6.77
CA GLU A 150 -7.86 11.21 5.53
C GLU A 150 -9.08 11.78 4.79
N ILE A 151 -8.91 12.98 4.25
CA ILE A 151 -9.93 13.72 3.50
C ILE A 151 -9.30 14.12 2.17
N TYR A 152 -10.02 13.89 1.08
CA TYR A 152 -9.70 14.40 -0.25
C TYR A 152 -10.57 15.62 -0.60
N ASP A 153 -10.01 16.55 -1.36
CA ASP A 153 -10.61 17.82 -1.80
C ASP A 153 -11.15 18.66 -0.64
N PHE A 154 -10.32 18.84 0.39
CA PHE A 154 -10.71 19.56 1.59
C PHE A 154 -10.94 21.05 1.33
N SER A 155 -12.12 21.55 1.68
CA SER A 155 -12.42 22.97 1.77
C SER A 155 -13.12 23.30 3.08
N MET A 156 -12.78 24.46 3.65
CA MET A 156 -13.35 24.96 4.89
C MET A 156 -13.73 26.42 4.74
N ASP A 157 -15.01 26.74 4.99
CA ASP A 157 -15.50 28.11 4.91
C ASP A 157 -15.14 28.94 6.15
N GLY A 158 -15.44 30.25 6.09
CA GLY A 158 -15.18 31.18 7.21
C GLY A 158 -15.94 30.87 8.51
N THR A 159 -16.97 30.02 8.46
CA THR A 159 -17.72 29.55 9.63
C THR A 159 -17.13 28.27 10.22
N GLY A 160 -16.19 27.63 9.52
CA GLY A 160 -15.55 26.37 9.90
C GLY A 160 -16.31 25.13 9.45
N ARG A 161 -17.31 25.27 8.56
CA ARG A 161 -17.98 24.14 7.91
C ARG A 161 -17.05 23.57 6.85
N VAL A 162 -16.99 22.24 6.78
CA VAL A 162 -16.12 21.52 5.84
C VAL A 162 -16.95 20.89 4.73
N SER A 163 -16.54 21.10 3.49
CA SER A 163 -16.94 20.33 2.31
C SER A 163 -15.73 19.57 1.79
N ALA A 164 -15.95 18.37 1.27
CA ALA A 164 -14.88 17.52 0.78
C ALA A 164 -15.38 16.54 -0.29
N GLY A 165 -14.46 15.92 -1.01
CA GLY A 165 -14.79 14.83 -1.93
C GLY A 165 -15.11 13.57 -1.20
N SER A 166 -14.13 13.00 -0.52
CA SER A 166 -14.26 11.77 0.24
C SER A 166 -13.62 11.88 1.62
N GLY A 167 -14.02 10.97 2.50
CA GLY A 167 -13.44 10.82 3.82
C GLY A 167 -13.25 9.36 4.18
N ALA A 168 -12.08 9.05 4.72
CA ALA A 168 -11.71 7.70 5.10
C ALA A 168 -11.06 7.63 6.50
N ILE A 169 -11.40 6.56 7.23
CA ILE A 169 -10.97 6.35 8.62
C ILE A 169 -10.37 4.96 8.79
N TRP A 170 -9.15 4.88 9.31
CA TRP A 170 -8.44 3.63 9.54
C TRP A 170 -7.99 3.50 10.99
N ASN A 171 -8.23 2.32 11.57
CA ASN A 171 -7.55 1.92 12.79
C ASN A 171 -6.15 1.42 12.42
N LEU A 172 -5.11 2.14 12.83
CA LEU A 172 -3.72 1.81 12.50
C LEU A 172 -3.22 0.55 13.21
N THR A 173 -3.96 -0.04 14.14
CA THR A 173 -3.60 -1.33 14.75
C THR A 173 -4.33 -2.51 14.10
N SER A 174 -5.06 -2.29 13.00
CA SER A 174 -5.89 -3.29 12.33
C SER A 174 -5.46 -3.54 10.90
N ASN A 175 -5.79 -4.73 10.39
CA ASN A 175 -5.71 -5.07 8.97
C ASN A 175 -7.03 -4.83 8.24
N LYS A 176 -8.08 -4.31 8.89
CA LYS A 176 -9.38 -4.11 8.25
C LYS A 176 -9.25 -3.21 7.00
N LEU A 177 -9.67 -3.72 5.86
CA LEU A 177 -9.77 -2.98 4.60
C LEU A 177 -11.09 -2.19 4.53
N ARG A 178 -11.15 -1.21 3.64
CA ARG A 178 -12.42 -0.58 3.24
C ARG A 178 -13.34 -1.59 2.53
N PRO A 179 -14.66 -1.36 2.49
CA PRO A 179 -15.56 -2.13 1.63
C PRO A 179 -15.05 -2.21 0.19
N ALA A 180 -15.33 -3.32 -0.50
CA ALA A 180 -15.00 -3.41 -1.94
C ALA A 180 -15.80 -2.37 -2.71
N GLY A 181 -15.18 -1.72 -3.68
CA GLY A 181 -15.78 -0.67 -4.49
C GLY A 181 -15.79 0.71 -3.85
N TRP A 182 -15.27 0.88 -2.63
CA TRP A 182 -15.19 2.20 -2.00
C TRP A 182 -13.84 2.85 -2.28
N THR A 183 -13.87 4.07 -2.83
CA THR A 183 -12.73 4.97 -2.89
C THR A 183 -12.31 5.45 -1.49
N SER A 184 -11.27 6.28 -1.43
CA SER A 184 -10.81 6.94 -0.21
C SER A 184 -10.25 8.32 -0.55
N ALA A 185 -9.37 8.87 0.30
CA ALA A 185 -8.54 10.00 -0.10
C ALA A 185 -7.53 9.63 -1.20
N ASP A 186 -7.26 8.33 -1.38
CA ASP A 186 -6.50 7.77 -2.49
C ASP A 186 -7.45 7.01 -3.45
N ALA A 187 -7.28 7.15 -4.76
CA ALA A 187 -8.23 6.61 -5.74
C ALA A 187 -8.35 5.08 -5.72
N ALA A 188 -7.31 4.35 -5.28
CA ALA A 188 -7.34 2.89 -5.13
C ALA A 188 -8.17 2.40 -3.93
N GLY A 189 -8.73 3.31 -3.12
CA GLY A 189 -9.38 2.96 -1.85
C GLY A 189 -8.37 2.55 -0.77
N LEU A 190 -7.13 3.04 -0.88
CA LEU A 190 -6.01 2.78 0.00
C LEU A 190 -5.76 3.95 0.98
N PRO A 191 -5.18 3.73 2.15
CA PRO A 191 -4.69 4.84 2.97
C PRO A 191 -3.44 5.48 2.36
N MET A 192 -3.34 6.80 2.38
CA MET A 192 -2.21 7.56 1.82
C MET A 192 -0.99 7.58 2.75
N LEU A 193 -1.17 7.95 4.04
CA LEU A 193 -0.10 8.09 5.02
C LEU A 193 0.84 6.87 5.10
N PRO A 194 0.35 5.62 5.07
CA PRO A 194 1.19 4.42 5.08
C PRO A 194 2.07 4.27 3.83
N GLY A 195 1.74 4.94 2.73
CA GLY A 195 2.52 4.96 1.50
C GLY A 195 3.48 6.14 1.36
N LEU A 196 3.50 7.09 2.30
CA LEU A 196 4.36 8.27 2.21
C LEU A 196 5.78 7.97 2.71
N ALA A 197 6.80 8.38 1.95
CA ALA A 197 8.15 8.52 2.48
C ALA A 197 8.19 9.61 3.57
N ARG A 198 8.73 9.31 4.75
CA ARG A 198 8.82 10.28 5.86
C ARG A 198 10.26 10.50 6.30
N TYR A 199 10.59 11.77 6.55
CA TYR A 199 11.96 12.18 6.86
C TYR A 199 12.53 11.52 8.12
N GLY A 200 11.70 11.31 9.16
CA GLY A 200 12.14 10.62 10.38
C GLY A 200 12.57 9.17 10.14
N GLU A 201 11.97 8.47 9.18
CA GLU A 201 12.38 7.11 8.79
C GLU A 201 13.68 7.12 7.99
N MET A 202 13.86 8.14 7.14
CA MET A 202 15.11 8.37 6.43
C MET A 202 16.25 8.64 7.43
N GLN A 203 16.05 9.53 8.40
CA GLN A 203 17.03 9.79 9.46
C GLN A 203 17.34 8.55 10.29
N ALA A 204 16.35 7.68 10.53
CA ALA A 204 16.54 6.39 11.18
C ALA A 204 17.24 5.34 10.29
N GLY A 205 17.52 5.68 9.03
CA GLY A 205 18.25 4.84 8.06
C GLY A 205 17.42 3.78 7.35
N ALA A 206 16.10 3.73 7.55
CA ALA A 206 15.25 2.73 6.91
C ALA A 206 13.77 3.13 6.86
N ILE A 207 13.20 3.10 5.66
CA ILE A 207 11.75 3.09 5.43
C ILE A 207 11.29 1.63 5.39
N LYS A 208 10.35 1.27 6.27
CA LYS A 208 10.00 -0.13 6.58
C LYS A 208 8.61 -0.54 6.06
N HIS A 209 8.18 0.09 4.97
CA HIS A 209 6.90 -0.15 4.32
C HIS A 209 7.00 0.16 2.83
N ALA A 210 5.97 -0.23 2.08
CA ALA A 210 5.84 0.16 0.68
C ALA A 210 5.57 1.65 0.54
N LEU A 211 6.02 2.21 -0.57
CA LEU A 211 5.62 3.55 -0.99
C LEU A 211 4.35 3.50 -1.86
N ARG A 212 3.61 4.60 -1.95
CA ARG A 212 2.58 4.78 -2.98
C ARG A 212 3.20 5.38 -4.24
N PHE A 213 2.62 5.07 -5.40
CA PHE A 213 2.98 5.73 -6.65
C PHE A 213 1.80 5.82 -7.62
N THR A 214 1.97 6.60 -8.67
CA THR A 214 0.96 6.86 -9.70
C THR A 214 1.35 6.35 -11.09
N ALA A 215 0.33 6.11 -11.93
CA ALA A 215 0.47 5.79 -13.34
C ALA A 215 -0.49 6.63 -14.18
N ALA A 216 -0.12 6.93 -15.43
CA ALA A 216 -0.96 7.79 -16.29
C ALA A 216 -2.31 7.16 -16.65
N ALA A 217 -2.34 5.84 -16.83
CA ALA A 217 -3.55 5.10 -17.18
C ALA A 217 -3.58 3.77 -16.42
N THR A 218 -4.77 3.39 -15.96
CA THR A 218 -5.00 2.17 -15.18
C THR A 218 -6.20 1.39 -15.71
N GLN A 219 -6.36 0.15 -15.26
CA GLN A 219 -7.53 -0.67 -15.60
C GLN A 219 -8.74 -0.30 -14.75
N LYS A 220 -9.95 -0.56 -15.27
CA LYS A 220 -11.22 -0.73 -14.54
C LYS A 220 -11.18 -1.99 -13.68
N LYS A 221 -10.17 -2.10 -12.83
CA LYS A 221 -9.86 -3.26 -12.00
C LYS A 221 -8.93 -2.86 -10.87
N PHE A 222 -9.14 -3.47 -9.72
CA PHE A 222 -8.21 -3.43 -8.59
C PHE A 222 -7.81 -4.84 -8.17
N VAL A 223 -6.64 -4.95 -7.53
CA VAL A 223 -6.14 -6.16 -6.89
C VAL A 223 -5.85 -5.87 -5.42
N TRP A 224 -5.88 -6.92 -4.59
CA TRP A 224 -5.58 -6.78 -3.16
C TRP A 224 -4.22 -6.08 -2.93
N PRO A 225 -4.12 -5.13 -1.99
CA PRO A 225 -5.14 -4.73 -0.99
C PRO A 225 -6.11 -3.61 -1.44
N ALA A 226 -5.96 -3.06 -2.65
CA ALA A 226 -6.82 -1.99 -3.15
C ALA A 226 -8.29 -2.43 -3.24
N ARG A 227 -9.18 -1.45 -3.12
CA ARG A 227 -10.63 -1.63 -3.04
C ARG A 227 -11.39 -0.92 -4.15
N HIS A 228 -10.73 -0.06 -4.92
CA HIS A 228 -11.36 0.79 -5.92
C HIS A 228 -10.46 0.99 -7.15
N PHE A 229 -11.04 1.43 -8.26
CA PHE A 229 -10.36 1.74 -9.52
C PHE A 229 -10.81 3.12 -10.01
N ALA A 230 -9.97 3.83 -10.77
CA ALA A 230 -10.30 5.17 -11.29
C ALA A 230 -10.22 5.23 -12.82
N SER A 231 -10.72 4.21 -13.51
CA SER A 231 -10.65 4.12 -14.96
C SER A 231 -11.84 3.33 -15.50
N ASP A 232 -12.23 3.63 -16.74
CA ASP A 232 -13.20 2.84 -17.50
C ASP A 232 -12.54 1.85 -18.49
N SER A 233 -11.22 1.88 -18.64
CA SER A 233 -10.50 1.03 -19.58
C SER A 233 -10.44 -0.43 -19.11
N THR A 234 -10.76 -1.37 -19.99
CA THR A 234 -10.65 -2.81 -19.73
C THR A 234 -9.39 -3.45 -20.32
N ASP A 235 -8.46 -2.65 -20.86
CA ASP A 235 -7.22 -3.17 -21.48
C ASP A 235 -6.38 -3.96 -20.46
N PRO A 236 -6.17 -5.27 -20.67
CA PRO A 236 -5.42 -6.10 -19.73
C PRO A 236 -3.94 -5.71 -19.59
N ASN A 237 -3.41 -4.84 -20.46
CA ASN A 237 -2.03 -4.36 -20.43
C ASN A 237 -1.83 -3.13 -19.54
N LEU A 238 -2.87 -2.37 -19.22
CA LEU A 238 -2.77 -1.30 -18.21
C LEU A 238 -2.59 -1.91 -16.82
N PRO A 239 -1.98 -1.25 -15.82
CA PRO A 239 -1.91 -1.81 -14.47
C PRO A 239 -3.25 -1.66 -13.72
N PRO A 240 -3.71 -2.67 -12.95
CA PRO A 240 -4.84 -2.49 -12.02
C PRO A 240 -4.41 -1.73 -10.76
N MET A 241 -5.33 -1.02 -10.10
CA MET A 241 -5.06 -0.39 -8.80
C MET A 241 -4.63 -1.44 -7.76
N GLY A 242 -3.70 -1.07 -6.88
CA GLY A 242 -3.09 -1.97 -5.88
C GLY A 242 -1.95 -2.85 -6.42
N LEU A 243 -1.60 -2.75 -7.71
CA LEU A 243 -0.48 -3.51 -8.28
C LEU A 243 0.82 -3.23 -7.51
N ARG A 244 1.51 -4.30 -7.09
CA ARG A 244 2.76 -4.22 -6.33
C ARG A 244 3.96 -4.29 -7.24
N LEU A 245 4.81 -3.28 -7.22
CA LEU A 245 6.09 -3.23 -7.93
C LEU A 245 7.25 -3.24 -6.93
N ARG A 246 8.42 -3.70 -7.36
CA ARG A 246 9.68 -3.52 -6.63
C ARG A 246 10.78 -3.07 -7.58
N LEU A 247 11.78 -2.38 -7.03
CA LEU A 247 13.03 -2.14 -7.73
C LEU A 247 13.78 -3.48 -7.86
N LYS A 248 14.32 -3.77 -9.05
CA LYS A 248 15.05 -5.02 -9.31
C LYS A 248 16.20 -5.17 -8.33
N LYS A 249 16.38 -6.40 -7.82
CA LYS A 249 17.48 -6.73 -6.90
C LYS A 249 18.86 -6.36 -7.48
N SER A 250 19.03 -6.56 -8.78
CA SER A 250 20.27 -6.30 -9.54
C SER A 250 20.58 -4.82 -9.79
N PHE A 251 19.63 -3.90 -9.59
CA PHE A 251 19.89 -2.48 -9.77
C PHE A 251 20.84 -1.98 -8.69
N ASP A 252 22.04 -1.52 -9.04
CA ASP A 252 23.00 -1.05 -8.04
C ASP A 252 22.59 0.33 -7.49
N ILE A 253 22.54 0.44 -6.16
CA ILE A 253 22.18 1.66 -5.45
C ILE A 253 23.40 2.32 -4.78
N SER A 254 24.57 1.69 -4.80
CA SER A 254 25.76 2.12 -4.05
C SER A 254 26.28 3.51 -4.46
N SER A 255 26.05 3.90 -5.72
CA SER A 255 26.45 5.20 -6.29
C SER A 255 25.44 6.33 -6.05
N PHE A 256 24.34 6.07 -5.34
CA PHE A 256 23.37 7.09 -4.99
C PHE A 256 23.75 7.77 -3.66
N PRO A 257 23.32 9.01 -3.42
CA PRO A 257 23.47 9.63 -2.11
C PRO A 257 22.76 8.83 -1.01
N LYS A 258 23.22 8.94 0.23
CA LYS A 258 22.74 8.13 1.36
C LYS A 258 21.22 8.23 1.55
N GLN A 259 20.68 9.44 1.44
CA GLN A 259 19.24 9.68 1.55
C GLN A 259 18.44 8.85 0.53
N THR A 260 18.90 8.89 -0.73
CA THR A 260 18.26 8.16 -1.84
C THR A 260 18.50 6.65 -1.74
N GLN A 261 19.65 6.21 -1.23
CA GLN A 261 19.87 4.78 -0.95
C GLN A 261 18.82 4.22 0.02
N VAL A 262 18.41 4.97 1.05
CA VAL A 262 17.36 4.52 1.99
C VAL A 262 16.02 4.30 1.26
N ILE A 263 15.65 5.23 0.37
CA ILE A 263 14.42 5.14 -0.43
C ILE A 263 14.51 3.95 -1.40
N LEU A 264 15.61 3.81 -2.13
CA LEU A 264 15.80 2.73 -3.09
C LEU A 264 15.87 1.36 -2.42
N GLN A 265 16.44 1.28 -1.22
CA GLN A 265 16.44 0.06 -0.43
C GLN A 265 15.00 -0.32 0.00
N ALA A 266 14.16 0.65 0.35
CA ALA A 266 12.75 0.40 0.63
C ALA A 266 12.00 -0.08 -0.62
N LEU A 267 12.25 0.53 -1.79
CA LEU A 267 11.69 0.08 -3.08
C LEU A 267 12.17 -1.32 -3.50
N LYS A 268 13.36 -1.75 -3.09
CA LYS A 268 13.78 -3.15 -3.26
C LYS A 268 13.06 -4.08 -2.30
N THR A 269 13.04 -3.74 -1.01
CA THR A 269 12.62 -4.64 0.08
C THR A 269 11.10 -4.73 0.22
N TYR A 270 10.43 -3.59 0.23
CA TYR A 270 8.97 -3.48 0.39
C TYR A 270 8.28 -3.11 -0.93
N GLY A 271 8.97 -2.43 -1.85
CA GLY A 271 8.37 -2.05 -3.12
C GLY A 271 7.46 -0.84 -3.01
N MET A 272 6.57 -0.71 -3.98
CA MET A 272 5.56 0.35 -4.05
C MET A 272 4.24 -0.18 -4.60
N MET A 273 3.13 0.45 -4.22
CA MET A 273 1.79 0.10 -4.66
C MET A 273 1.17 1.19 -5.51
N LEU A 274 0.59 0.78 -6.64
CA LEU A 274 -0.12 1.68 -7.52
C LEU A 274 -1.40 2.12 -6.82
N ALA A 275 -1.50 3.42 -6.55
CA ALA A 275 -2.51 3.98 -5.69
C ALA A 275 -3.43 4.95 -6.47
N ASP A 276 -2.87 5.69 -7.42
CA ASP A 276 -3.63 6.69 -8.15
C ASP A 276 -3.29 6.79 -9.63
N ASN A 277 -4.16 7.49 -10.35
CA ASN A 277 -3.84 8.01 -11.67
C ASN A 277 -3.10 9.34 -11.52
N GLY A 278 -2.05 9.54 -12.29
CA GLY A 278 -1.23 10.74 -12.22
C GLY A 278 -0.01 10.62 -13.13
N ALA A 279 0.98 11.49 -12.95
CA ALA A 279 2.22 11.37 -13.69
C ALA A 279 2.88 10.00 -13.39
N PRO A 280 3.45 9.31 -14.40
CA PRO A 280 3.97 7.96 -14.20
C PRO A 280 5.21 7.98 -13.30
N TRP A 281 5.29 7.02 -12.36
CA TRP A 281 6.43 6.81 -11.46
C TRP A 281 6.68 7.91 -10.41
N PHE A 282 5.66 8.71 -10.11
CA PHE A 282 5.75 9.67 -9.01
C PHE A 282 5.51 8.93 -7.70
N ILE A 283 6.48 9.00 -6.79
CA ILE A 283 6.36 8.47 -5.43
C ILE A 283 6.10 9.62 -4.46
N SER A 284 5.13 9.45 -3.56
CA SER A 284 4.73 10.51 -2.64
C SER A 284 5.46 10.43 -1.30
N GLY A 285 5.59 11.58 -0.63
CA GLY A 285 6.16 11.68 0.70
C GLY A 285 5.64 12.88 1.48
N ALA A 286 6.02 12.95 2.74
CA ALA A 286 5.69 14.08 3.60
C ALA A 286 6.74 15.19 3.49
N PRO A 287 6.32 16.47 3.38
CA PRO A 287 7.24 17.61 3.34
C PRO A 287 8.04 17.71 4.62
N HIS A 288 9.33 18.01 4.50
CA HIS A 288 10.19 18.25 5.65
C HIS A 288 11.42 19.07 5.26
N ALA A 289 11.78 20.07 6.07
CA ALA A 289 12.90 20.97 5.78
C ALA A 289 14.27 20.26 5.72
N GLY A 290 14.38 19.08 6.32
CA GLY A 290 15.62 18.31 6.32
C GLY A 290 15.87 17.48 5.07
N TRP A 291 14.88 17.33 4.17
CA TRP A 291 15.12 16.65 2.88
C TRP A 291 16.13 17.44 2.05
N ASP A 292 17.15 16.75 1.55
CA ASP A 292 18.04 17.31 0.54
C ASP A 292 17.43 17.07 -0.84
N ASN A 293 17.05 18.16 -1.52
CA ASN A 293 16.35 18.06 -2.81
C ASN A 293 17.28 17.63 -3.95
N ASP A 294 18.57 17.94 -3.89
CA ASP A 294 19.54 17.50 -4.90
C ASP A 294 19.77 15.99 -4.79
N ASP A 295 19.85 15.48 -3.56
CA ASP A 295 19.85 14.04 -3.30
C ASP A 295 18.57 13.39 -3.82
N LEU A 296 17.39 13.97 -3.55
CA LEU A 296 16.12 13.44 -4.05
C LEU A 296 16.07 13.42 -5.57
N HIS A 297 16.54 14.48 -6.25
CA HIS A 297 16.59 14.53 -7.72
C HIS A 297 17.41 13.40 -8.35
N SER A 298 18.36 12.81 -7.61
CA SER A 298 19.07 11.62 -8.11
C SER A 298 18.15 10.42 -8.40
N LEU A 299 16.94 10.36 -7.83
CA LEU A 299 15.91 9.36 -8.18
C LEU A 299 15.53 9.39 -9.65
N HIS A 300 15.72 10.52 -10.35
CA HIS A 300 15.46 10.61 -11.80
C HIS A 300 16.37 9.68 -12.63
N ARG A 301 17.49 9.21 -12.05
CA ARG A 301 18.36 8.18 -12.66
C ARG A 301 17.71 6.78 -12.69
N VAL A 302 16.62 6.58 -11.93
CA VAL A 302 15.93 5.30 -11.78
C VAL A 302 14.74 5.22 -12.72
N LEU A 303 14.98 4.62 -13.89
CA LEU A 303 13.97 4.48 -14.93
C LEU A 303 13.00 3.32 -14.67
N GLY A 304 11.78 3.42 -15.22
CA GLY A 304 10.73 2.39 -15.15
C GLY A 304 11.21 0.98 -15.50
N LYS A 305 12.11 0.83 -16.48
CA LYS A 305 12.72 -0.47 -16.86
C LYS A 305 13.47 -1.18 -15.73
N ASN A 306 13.81 -0.48 -14.64
CA ASN A 306 14.47 -1.05 -13.47
C ASN A 306 13.50 -1.63 -12.44
N TYR A 307 12.19 -1.46 -12.65
CA TYR A 307 11.17 -2.07 -11.82
C TYR A 307 10.66 -3.40 -12.41
N GLU A 308 10.04 -4.18 -11.54
CA GLU A 308 9.28 -5.36 -11.90
C GLU A 308 8.06 -5.50 -11.00
N VAL A 309 6.99 -6.04 -11.57
CA VAL A 309 5.75 -6.35 -10.84
C VAL A 309 5.96 -7.64 -10.08
N VAL A 310 5.55 -7.65 -8.83
CA VAL A 310 5.65 -8.81 -7.95
C VAL A 310 4.33 -9.58 -7.96
N ASP A 311 4.42 -10.91 -8.02
CA ASP A 311 3.25 -11.77 -7.85
C ASP A 311 2.89 -11.92 -6.36
N MET A 312 1.71 -11.38 -6.02
CA MET A 312 1.16 -11.39 -4.67
C MET A 312 0.24 -12.59 -4.40
N SER A 313 0.11 -13.54 -5.33
CA SER A 313 -0.80 -14.70 -5.23
C SER A 313 -0.55 -15.59 -4.01
N SER A 314 0.72 -15.72 -3.59
CA SER A 314 1.14 -16.53 -2.44
C SER A 314 1.04 -15.80 -1.09
N VAL A 315 0.75 -14.50 -1.10
CA VAL A 315 0.64 -13.70 0.12
C VAL A 315 -0.70 -13.97 0.80
N ARG A 316 -0.65 -14.33 2.09
CA ARG A 316 -1.86 -14.56 2.90
C ARG A 316 -2.61 -13.24 3.10
N LYS A 317 -3.82 -13.17 2.54
CA LYS A 317 -4.78 -12.08 2.74
C LYS A 317 -5.44 -12.19 4.12
N TYR A 318 -6.07 -11.10 4.54
CA TYR A 318 -6.78 -10.95 5.82
C TYR A 318 -8.17 -10.37 5.60
#